data_AF-A0AAU1CM66-F1
#
_entry.id   AF-A0AAU1CM66-F1
#
_cell.length_a   1.000
_cell.length_b   1.000
_cell.length_c   1.000
_cell.angle_alpha   90.00
_cell.angle_beta   90.00
_cell.angle_gamma   90.00
#
_symmetry.space_group_name_H-M   'P 1'
#
loop_
_entity.id
_entity.type
_entity.pdbx_description
1 polymer ?
#
loop_
_entity_poly.entity_id
_entity_poly.type
_entity_poly.pdbx_seq_one_letter_code
_entity_poly.pdbx_strand_id
1 'polypeptide(L)'
;MRITVCLPAQAADRLEAAVAEAMAPFEIDYTRGDELDIWDSWYITGGQVNGGGFNVVPGHEQDPRLLHEYVPPQWNATYEPVPNDFGWCAGGPRELLDFSASREEARELAEAAWQRWQELAAELPPAEPWRVYYDRQVAHFRTYSIDQASADYRAQPLVQAFDSYLATLPTERYSYWFLGFTDPVVDVGCAAREEFVEQRTFAALPEHNVLTLDGWWYEDGGPGIHGACNSPAECPHEPELPADQERIDGYLAGLPGDTLLIHVRCHV
;
A
#
# COMPACT_ATOMS: atom_id res chain seq x y z
N MET A 1 -4.83 9.20 3.14
CA MET A 1 -4.40 8.57 1.88
C MET A 1 -2.88 8.54 1.82
N ARG A 2 -2.24 7.55 1.16
CA ARG A 2 -0.79 7.59 0.88
C ARG A 2 -0.55 7.77 -0.62
N ILE A 3 0.59 8.34 -0.98
CA ILE A 3 0.99 8.60 -2.36
C ILE A 3 2.50 8.53 -2.54
N THR A 4 2.95 8.07 -3.70
CA THR A 4 4.34 8.18 -4.13
C THR A 4 4.54 9.46 -4.94
N VAL A 5 5.33 10.40 -4.42
CA VAL A 5 5.71 11.62 -5.14
C VAL A 5 7.00 11.38 -5.90
N CYS A 6 6.97 11.59 -7.22
CA CYS A 6 8.15 11.50 -8.09
C CYS A 6 8.79 12.89 -8.21
N LEU A 7 10.07 13.00 -7.87
CA LEU A 7 10.83 14.24 -8.01
C LEU A 7 12.11 14.01 -8.83
N PRO A 8 12.58 15.03 -9.57
CA PRO A 8 13.85 14.94 -10.27
C PRO A 8 15.01 14.85 -9.26
N ALA A 9 16.13 14.23 -9.66
CA ALA A 9 17.28 13.98 -8.78
C ALA A 9 17.81 15.25 -8.07
N GLN A 10 17.71 16.42 -8.72
CA GLN A 10 18.19 17.69 -8.18
C GLN A 10 17.37 18.19 -6.98
N ALA A 11 16.19 17.61 -6.72
CA ALA A 11 15.37 17.96 -5.56
C ALA A 11 15.93 17.43 -4.23
N ALA A 12 16.93 16.52 -4.25
CA ALA A 12 17.48 15.88 -3.05
C ALA A 12 17.93 16.90 -1.97
N ASP A 13 18.54 18.01 -2.39
CA ASP A 13 19.06 19.04 -1.47
C ASP A 13 17.96 19.90 -0.82
N ARG A 14 16.73 19.83 -1.33
CA ARG A 14 15.58 20.65 -0.90
C ARG A 14 14.30 19.81 -0.82
N LEU A 15 14.44 18.56 -0.39
CA LEU A 15 13.42 17.54 -0.48
C LEU A 15 12.04 17.99 0.01
N GLU A 16 11.94 18.48 1.24
CA GLU A 16 10.67 18.91 1.83
C GLU A 16 10.01 20.04 1.04
N ALA A 17 10.79 21.03 0.61
CA ALA A 17 10.29 22.14 -0.20
C ALA A 17 9.85 21.67 -1.60
N ALA A 18 10.58 20.73 -2.20
CA ALA A 18 10.22 20.17 -3.50
C ALA A 18 8.97 19.29 -3.44
N VAL A 19 8.79 18.51 -2.37
CA VAL A 19 7.54 17.79 -2.11
C VAL A 19 6.40 18.79 -1.92
N ALA A 20 6.59 19.83 -1.10
CA ALA A 20 5.59 20.88 -0.91
C ALA A 20 5.16 21.54 -2.23
N GLU A 21 6.12 21.89 -3.09
CA GLU A 21 5.86 22.50 -4.41
C GLU A 21 5.12 21.56 -5.35
N ALA A 22 5.45 20.28 -5.37
CA ALA A 22 4.76 19.29 -6.20
C ALA A 22 3.32 19.05 -5.70
N MET A 23 3.12 19.02 -4.39
CA MET A 23 1.83 18.76 -3.74
C MET A 23 0.89 19.97 -3.77
N ALA A 24 1.44 21.20 -3.73
CA ALA A 24 0.69 22.46 -3.60
C ALA A 24 -0.52 22.63 -4.53
N PRO A 25 -0.49 22.18 -5.80
CA PRO A 25 -1.64 22.31 -6.69
C PRO A 25 -2.90 21.55 -6.23
N PHE A 26 -2.75 20.62 -5.29
CA PHE A 26 -3.80 19.71 -4.80
C PHE A 26 -4.19 19.97 -3.33
N GLU A 27 -3.73 21.11 -2.77
CA GLU A 27 -4.10 21.54 -1.42
C GLU A 27 -5.59 21.90 -1.35
N ILE A 28 -6.26 21.50 -0.29
CA ILE A 28 -7.63 21.92 0.04
C ILE A 28 -7.59 23.40 0.38
N ASP A 29 -7.85 24.24 -0.62
CA ASP A 29 -7.92 25.69 -0.47
C ASP A 29 -9.23 26.29 -1.01
N TYR A 30 -10.06 25.46 -1.67
CA TYR A 30 -11.34 25.84 -2.27
C TYR A 30 -11.24 27.00 -3.28
N THR A 31 -10.06 27.21 -3.86
CA THR A 31 -9.82 28.26 -4.87
C THR A 31 -9.92 27.73 -6.30
N ARG A 32 -9.86 26.41 -6.48
CA ARG A 32 -9.92 25.70 -7.77
C ARG A 32 -11.12 24.74 -7.82
N GLY A 33 -11.14 23.82 -8.78
CA GLY A 33 -12.13 22.75 -8.83
C GLY A 33 -11.99 21.82 -7.63
N ASP A 34 -13.12 21.33 -7.12
CA ASP A 34 -13.22 20.39 -5.99
C ASP A 34 -12.43 19.09 -6.22
N GLU A 35 -12.22 18.70 -7.48
CA GLU A 35 -11.38 17.57 -7.88
C GLU A 35 -9.89 17.77 -7.56
N LEU A 36 -9.43 19.01 -7.28
CA LEU A 36 -8.06 19.30 -6.84
C LEU A 36 -7.94 19.48 -5.31
N ASP A 37 -9.04 19.61 -4.58
CA ASP A 37 -9.01 19.77 -3.12
C ASP A 37 -8.80 18.39 -2.45
N ILE A 38 -7.56 17.87 -2.47
CA ILE A 38 -7.28 16.47 -2.08
C ILE A 38 -6.72 16.34 -0.65
N TRP A 39 -5.91 17.29 -0.18
CA TRP A 39 -5.26 17.19 1.13
C TRP A 39 -5.24 18.52 1.89
N ASP A 40 -5.33 18.49 3.23
CA ASP A 40 -5.15 19.69 4.08
C ASP A 40 -3.78 19.71 4.80
N SER A 41 -3.08 18.57 4.80
CA SER A 41 -1.75 18.40 5.36
C SER A 41 -1.12 17.07 4.93
N TRP A 42 0.22 17.00 4.98
CA TRP A 42 0.96 15.79 4.61
C TRP A 42 2.26 15.62 5.42
N TYR A 43 2.83 14.42 5.37
CA TYR A 43 4.17 14.12 5.88
C TYR A 43 4.83 12.92 5.18
N ILE A 44 6.16 12.84 5.24
CA ILE A 44 6.94 11.74 4.64
C ILE A 44 6.89 10.53 5.59
N THR A 45 6.50 9.36 5.10
CA THR A 45 6.37 8.13 5.89
C THR A 45 6.87 6.91 5.14
N GLY A 46 6.89 5.74 5.77
CA GLY A 46 7.27 4.49 5.12
C GLY A 46 8.64 3.93 5.50
N GLY A 47 9.37 4.62 6.39
CA GLY A 47 10.66 4.14 6.91
C GLY A 47 10.56 2.90 7.80
N GLN A 48 9.36 2.53 8.23
CA GLN A 48 9.12 1.40 9.14
C GLN A 48 8.42 0.24 8.43
N VAL A 49 8.55 -0.96 9.01
CA VAL A 49 7.89 -2.22 8.58
C VAL A 49 6.39 -2.06 8.32
N ASN A 50 5.70 -1.21 9.10
CA ASN A 50 4.27 -0.94 8.93
C ASN A 50 3.96 0.42 8.30
N GLY A 51 4.99 1.18 7.91
CA GLY A 51 4.86 2.52 7.36
C GLY A 51 4.33 2.53 5.92
N GLY A 52 4.51 1.42 5.18
CA GLY A 52 4.08 1.26 3.80
C GLY A 52 5.02 1.89 2.77
N GLY A 53 6.29 2.10 3.12
CA GLY A 53 7.29 2.68 2.21
C GLY A 53 7.87 1.69 1.22
N PHE A 54 9.13 1.86 0.86
CA PHE A 54 9.79 1.05 -0.15
C PHE A 54 10.77 0.06 0.46
N ASN A 55 10.82 -1.13 -0.15
CA ASN A 55 11.91 -2.08 0.08
C ASN A 55 13.19 -1.54 -0.56
N VAL A 56 14.30 -1.70 0.14
CA VAL A 56 15.63 -1.32 -0.31
C VAL A 56 16.28 -2.48 -1.05
N VAL A 57 17.00 -2.21 -2.14
CA VAL A 57 17.81 -3.22 -2.84
C VAL A 57 18.83 -3.83 -1.86
N PRO A 58 18.92 -5.16 -1.74
CA PRO A 58 19.83 -5.80 -0.79
C PRO A 58 21.29 -5.31 -0.91
N GLY A 59 21.90 -4.97 0.22
CA GLY A 59 23.25 -4.41 0.29
C GLY A 59 23.33 -2.88 0.24
N HIS A 60 22.20 -2.19 0.01
CA HIS A 60 22.10 -0.72 0.01
C HIS A 60 21.39 -0.14 1.24
N GLU A 61 21.11 -0.94 2.27
CA GLU A 61 20.32 -0.55 3.45
C GLU A 61 20.93 0.60 4.26
N GLN A 62 22.21 0.91 4.02
CA GLN A 62 22.94 2.01 4.67
C GLN A 62 23.30 3.15 3.70
N ASP A 63 22.76 3.15 2.46
CA ASP A 63 23.03 4.23 1.51
C ASP A 63 22.43 5.54 2.05
N PRO A 64 23.24 6.60 2.21
CA PRO A 64 22.79 7.87 2.80
C PRO A 64 21.78 8.62 1.94
N ARG A 65 21.55 8.19 0.70
CA ARG A 65 20.51 8.74 -0.19
C ARG A 65 19.12 8.20 0.12
N LEU A 66 19.00 7.16 0.95
CA LEU A 66 17.71 6.66 1.42
C LEU A 66 17.05 7.67 2.35
N LEU A 67 15.75 7.85 2.15
CA LEU A 67 14.95 8.78 2.92
C LEU A 67 14.42 8.11 4.17
N HIS A 68 14.45 8.87 5.26
CA HIS A 68 13.89 8.46 6.54
C HIS A 68 12.48 8.98 6.70
N GLU A 69 11.69 8.25 7.48
CA GLU A 69 10.38 8.75 7.90
C GLU A 69 10.53 10.04 8.70
N TYR A 70 9.70 11.03 8.36
CA TYR A 70 9.66 12.32 9.01
C TYR A 70 8.21 12.66 9.33
N VAL A 71 7.84 12.54 10.62
CA VAL A 71 6.53 12.96 11.12
C VAL A 71 6.70 14.33 11.79
N PRO A 72 6.04 15.38 11.28
CA PRO A 72 6.13 16.71 11.85
C PRO A 72 5.61 16.78 13.30
N PRO A 73 6.16 17.65 14.16
CA PRO A 73 5.77 17.74 15.57
C PRO A 73 4.28 18.07 15.80
N GLN A 74 3.61 18.73 14.86
CA GLN A 74 2.17 19.02 14.98
C GLN A 74 1.30 17.75 14.94
N TRP A 75 1.80 16.67 14.34
CA TRP A 75 1.13 15.37 14.30
C TRP A 75 1.51 14.51 15.50
N ASN A 76 2.76 14.60 15.93
CA ASN A 76 3.24 13.89 17.09
C ASN A 76 4.42 14.66 17.71
N ALA A 77 4.13 15.44 18.75
CA ALA A 77 5.12 16.28 19.43
C ALA A 77 6.25 15.48 20.13
N THR A 78 6.08 14.15 20.25
CA THR A 78 7.07 13.24 20.81
C THR A 78 7.80 12.42 19.75
N TYR A 79 7.52 12.65 18.46
CA TYR A 79 8.16 11.92 17.38
C TYR A 79 9.59 12.42 17.17
N GLU A 80 10.55 11.57 17.55
CA GLU A 80 11.93 11.73 17.11
C GLU A 80 12.08 10.98 15.77
N PRO A 81 12.81 11.54 14.78
CA PRO A 81 13.14 10.80 13.57
C PRO A 81 13.82 9.49 13.93
N VAL A 82 13.11 8.38 13.73
CA VAL A 82 13.68 7.06 13.93
C VAL A 82 14.44 6.64 12.67
N PRO A 83 15.57 5.92 12.82
CA PRO A 83 16.16 5.23 11.68
C PRO A 83 15.12 4.34 10.99
N ASN A 84 15.31 4.11 9.70
CA ASN A 84 14.46 3.14 9.02
C ASN A 84 14.67 1.75 9.63
N ASP A 85 13.61 0.95 9.62
CA ASP A 85 13.75 -0.48 9.85
C ASP A 85 14.66 -1.07 8.76
N PHE A 86 15.46 -2.07 9.12
CA PHE A 86 16.44 -2.63 8.20
C PHE A 86 15.74 -3.19 6.95
N GLY A 87 16.13 -2.68 5.77
CA GLY A 87 15.51 -3.04 4.48
C GLY A 87 14.34 -2.16 4.04
N TRP A 88 13.94 -1.17 4.84
CA TRP A 88 12.85 -0.24 4.53
C TRP A 88 13.33 1.20 4.36
N CYS A 89 12.58 2.01 3.62
CA CYS A 89 12.78 3.45 3.55
C CYS A 89 11.52 4.22 3.17
N ALA A 90 11.47 5.49 3.55
CA ALA A 90 10.41 6.40 3.14
C ALA A 90 10.56 6.86 1.66
N GLY A 91 11.63 6.45 0.99
CA GLY A 91 11.94 6.85 -0.37
C GLY A 91 13.43 6.93 -0.65
N GLY A 92 13.76 7.40 -1.85
CA GLY A 92 15.13 7.56 -2.32
C GLY A 92 15.22 7.50 -3.84
N PRO A 93 16.44 7.54 -4.41
CA PRO A 93 16.66 7.25 -5.83
C PRO A 93 16.05 5.91 -6.21
N ARG A 94 15.29 5.86 -7.30
CA ARG A 94 14.60 4.65 -7.78
C ARG A 94 15.54 3.43 -7.87
N GLU A 95 16.80 3.63 -8.24
CA GLU A 95 17.80 2.55 -8.34
C GLU A 95 18.13 1.85 -7.02
N LEU A 96 17.82 2.47 -5.88
CA LEU A 96 18.01 1.89 -4.56
C LEU A 96 16.77 1.16 -4.04
N LEU A 97 15.65 1.23 -4.78
CA LEU A 97 14.37 0.70 -4.37
C LEU A 97 14.07 -0.60 -5.14
N ASP A 98 13.65 -1.62 -4.41
CA ASP A 98 13.41 -2.95 -4.97
C ASP A 98 11.94 -3.15 -5.32
N PHE A 99 11.64 -3.06 -6.62
CA PHE A 99 10.32 -3.34 -7.18
C PHE A 99 10.16 -4.80 -7.65
N SER A 100 11.27 -5.50 -7.88
CA SER A 100 11.27 -6.81 -8.54
C SER A 100 11.29 -7.97 -7.55
N ALA A 101 12.15 -7.93 -6.53
CA ALA A 101 12.23 -9.01 -5.55
C ALA A 101 10.94 -9.07 -4.73
N SER A 102 10.33 -7.91 -4.43
CA SER A 102 9.04 -7.85 -3.74
C SER A 102 7.92 -8.52 -4.53
N ARG A 103 7.93 -8.47 -5.88
CA ARG A 103 6.87 -9.07 -6.68
C ARG A 103 7.02 -10.59 -6.80
N GLU A 104 8.24 -11.06 -7.00
CA GLU A 104 8.50 -12.49 -7.17
C GLU A 104 8.35 -13.23 -5.83
N GLU A 105 8.87 -12.68 -4.75
CA GLU A 105 8.70 -13.20 -3.39
C GLU A 105 7.23 -13.11 -2.94
N ALA A 106 6.50 -12.02 -3.23
CA ALA A 106 5.06 -11.96 -2.97
C ALA A 106 4.29 -13.04 -3.73
N ARG A 107 4.64 -13.30 -4.99
CA ARG A 107 4.04 -14.38 -5.77
C ARG A 107 4.29 -15.74 -5.14
N GLU A 108 5.52 -16.02 -4.71
CA GLU A 108 5.90 -17.26 -4.04
C GLU A 108 5.16 -17.45 -2.70
N LEU A 109 5.08 -16.39 -1.88
CA LEU A 109 4.35 -16.41 -0.61
C LEU A 109 2.84 -16.60 -0.82
N ALA A 110 2.25 -15.94 -1.81
CA ALA A 110 0.85 -16.12 -2.17
C ALA A 110 0.57 -17.54 -2.66
N GLU A 111 1.44 -18.09 -3.52
CA GLU A 111 1.33 -19.48 -3.97
C GLU A 111 1.41 -20.48 -2.80
N ALA A 112 2.35 -20.27 -1.88
CA ALA A 112 2.50 -21.09 -0.69
C ALA A 112 1.28 -20.99 0.24
N ALA A 113 0.71 -19.79 0.42
CA ALA A 113 -0.52 -19.58 1.18
C ALA A 113 -1.71 -20.31 0.54
N TRP A 114 -1.93 -20.14 -0.76
CA TRP A 114 -3.02 -20.82 -1.46
C TRP A 114 -2.89 -22.34 -1.37
N GLN A 115 -1.70 -22.87 -1.66
CA GLN A 115 -1.45 -24.30 -1.59
C GLN A 115 -1.70 -24.83 -0.18
N ARG A 116 -1.22 -24.11 0.85
CA ARG A 116 -1.39 -24.55 2.23
C ARG A 116 -2.84 -24.58 2.66
N TRP A 117 -3.66 -23.62 2.20
CA TRP A 117 -5.10 -23.66 2.42
C TRP A 117 -5.72 -24.94 1.84
N GLN A 118 -5.39 -25.29 0.59
CA GLN A 118 -5.94 -26.49 -0.07
C GLN A 118 -5.55 -27.79 0.66
N GLU A 119 -4.30 -27.88 1.13
CA GLU A 119 -3.83 -29.01 1.94
C GLU A 119 -4.61 -29.13 3.25
N LEU A 120 -4.71 -28.03 4.01
CA LEU A 120 -5.45 -28.01 5.28
C LEU A 120 -6.94 -28.31 5.09
N ALA A 121 -7.55 -27.80 4.02
CA ALA A 121 -8.96 -28.05 3.69
C ALA A 121 -9.24 -29.51 3.34
N ALA A 122 -8.25 -30.25 2.85
CA ALA A 122 -8.36 -31.69 2.62
C ALA A 122 -8.22 -32.53 3.91
N GLU A 123 -7.53 -32.01 4.92
CA GLU A 123 -7.22 -32.70 6.18
C GLU A 123 -8.19 -32.40 7.33
N LEU A 124 -8.75 -31.18 7.35
CA LEU A 124 -9.55 -30.66 8.46
C LEU A 124 -11.03 -30.56 8.10
N PRO A 125 -11.93 -30.51 9.10
CA PRO A 125 -13.35 -30.25 8.85
C PRO A 125 -13.55 -28.96 8.06
N PRO A 126 -14.53 -28.91 7.13
CA PRO A 126 -14.82 -27.70 6.36
C PRO A 126 -15.22 -26.56 7.30
N ALA A 127 -14.76 -25.35 6.97
CA ALA A 127 -15.13 -24.14 7.69
C ALA A 127 -16.31 -23.43 7.01
N GLU A 128 -17.18 -22.85 7.82
CA GLU A 128 -18.24 -21.94 7.41
C GLU A 128 -17.65 -20.52 7.20
N PRO A 129 -18.13 -19.77 6.20
CA PRO A 129 -17.65 -18.41 5.93
C PRO A 129 -18.04 -17.43 7.03
N TRP A 130 -17.29 -16.33 7.16
CA TRP A 130 -17.50 -15.26 8.14
C TRP A 130 -18.94 -14.75 8.13
N ARG A 131 -19.54 -14.70 6.94
CA ARG A 131 -20.92 -14.24 6.74
C ARG A 131 -21.94 -15.00 7.61
N VAL A 132 -21.75 -16.30 7.84
CA VAL A 132 -22.65 -17.10 8.70
C VAL A 132 -22.64 -16.61 10.15
N TYR A 133 -21.46 -16.24 10.65
CA TYR A 133 -21.27 -15.72 12.01
C TYR A 133 -21.77 -14.28 12.13
N TYR A 134 -21.50 -13.46 11.12
CA TYR A 134 -22.01 -12.09 11.04
C TYR A 134 -23.54 -12.04 11.00
N ASP A 135 -24.19 -12.85 10.15
CA ASP A 135 -25.65 -12.87 10.07
C ASP A 135 -26.29 -13.37 11.38
N ARG A 136 -25.65 -14.34 12.06
CA ARG A 136 -26.06 -14.77 13.41
C ARG A 136 -25.93 -13.64 14.43
N GLN A 137 -24.84 -12.85 14.36
CA GLN A 137 -24.62 -11.68 15.19
C GLN A 137 -25.71 -10.64 14.98
N VAL A 138 -26.05 -10.31 13.74
CA VAL A 138 -27.13 -9.36 13.42
C VAL A 138 -28.47 -9.85 13.97
N ALA A 139 -28.80 -11.13 13.79
CA ALA A 139 -30.05 -11.71 14.27
C ALA A 139 -30.16 -11.73 15.81
N HIS A 140 -29.02 -11.83 16.51
CA HIS A 140 -28.96 -12.00 17.97
C HIS A 140 -28.11 -10.93 18.67
N PHE A 141 -28.05 -9.72 18.15
CA PHE A 141 -27.08 -8.69 18.56
C PHE A 141 -27.10 -8.32 20.06
N ARG A 142 -28.21 -8.61 20.76
CA ARG A 142 -28.35 -8.39 22.21
C ARG A 142 -27.64 -9.45 23.07
N THR A 143 -27.41 -10.64 22.54
CA THR A 143 -26.87 -11.80 23.26
C THR A 143 -25.66 -12.43 22.57
N TYR A 144 -25.35 -12.01 21.35
CA TYR A 144 -24.23 -12.48 20.55
C TYR A 144 -23.50 -11.26 19.99
N SER A 145 -22.35 -10.93 20.59
CA SER A 145 -21.56 -9.76 20.21
C SER A 145 -20.73 -10.03 18.95
N ILE A 146 -20.24 -8.97 18.32
CA ILE A 146 -19.31 -9.08 17.19
C ILE A 146 -18.00 -9.75 17.59
N ASP A 147 -17.50 -9.50 18.80
CA ASP A 147 -16.30 -10.13 19.32
C ASP A 147 -16.50 -11.64 19.49
N GLN A 148 -17.68 -12.05 19.99
CA GLN A 148 -18.01 -13.47 20.09
C GLN A 148 -18.12 -14.13 18.71
N ALA A 149 -18.74 -13.45 17.74
CA ALA A 149 -18.80 -13.94 16.36
C ALA A 149 -17.40 -14.13 15.77
N SER A 150 -16.50 -13.15 15.94
CA SER A 150 -15.10 -13.21 15.51
C SER A 150 -14.36 -14.38 16.16
N ALA A 151 -14.48 -14.51 17.49
CA ALA A 151 -13.87 -15.60 18.24
C ALA A 151 -14.36 -16.99 17.78
N ASP A 152 -15.67 -17.15 17.61
CA ASP A 152 -16.26 -18.43 17.18
C ASP A 152 -15.87 -18.78 15.73
N TYR A 153 -15.77 -17.79 14.84
CA TYR A 153 -15.30 -17.97 13.46
C TYR A 153 -13.83 -18.38 13.42
N ARG A 154 -12.98 -17.68 14.17
CA ARG A 154 -11.53 -17.96 14.26
C ARG A 154 -11.23 -19.25 15.04
N ALA A 155 -12.17 -19.76 15.81
CA ALA A 155 -12.05 -21.06 16.50
C ALA A 155 -12.27 -22.27 15.57
N GLN A 156 -12.67 -22.07 14.31
CA GLN A 156 -12.82 -23.15 13.35
C GLN A 156 -11.45 -23.79 13.05
N PRO A 157 -11.30 -25.13 13.07
CA PRO A 157 -9.99 -25.79 12.95
C PRO A 157 -9.22 -25.39 11.70
N LEU A 158 -9.89 -25.33 10.54
CA LEU A 158 -9.26 -24.94 9.27
C LEU A 158 -8.76 -23.49 9.30
N VAL A 159 -9.59 -22.55 9.75
CA VAL A 159 -9.24 -21.13 9.86
C VAL A 159 -8.08 -20.92 10.84
N GLN A 160 -8.16 -21.53 12.02
CA GLN A 160 -7.12 -21.44 13.05
C GLN A 160 -5.78 -22.00 12.56
N ALA A 161 -5.78 -23.16 11.90
CA ALA A 161 -4.57 -23.77 11.39
C ALA A 161 -3.94 -22.93 10.27
N PHE A 162 -4.76 -22.33 9.42
CA PHE A 162 -4.30 -21.45 8.35
C PHE A 162 -3.71 -20.15 8.88
N ASP A 163 -4.41 -19.46 9.80
CA ASP A 163 -3.90 -18.25 10.46
C ASP A 163 -2.56 -18.52 11.17
N SER A 164 -2.44 -19.68 11.83
CA SER A 164 -1.19 -20.10 12.48
C SER A 164 -0.05 -20.30 11.48
N TYR A 165 -0.34 -20.80 10.27
CA TYR A 165 0.65 -20.93 9.21
C TYR A 165 1.07 -19.57 8.64
N LEU A 166 0.11 -18.70 8.34
CA LEU A 166 0.40 -17.36 7.82
C LEU A 166 1.30 -16.58 8.76
N ALA A 167 1.12 -16.71 10.07
CA ALA A 167 1.97 -16.10 11.09
C ALA A 167 3.44 -16.58 11.10
N THR A 168 3.77 -17.62 10.32
CA THR A 168 5.14 -18.12 10.14
C THR A 168 5.80 -17.64 8.85
N LEU A 169 5.03 -17.00 7.95
CA LEU A 169 5.55 -16.49 6.69
C LEU A 169 6.27 -15.15 6.91
N PRO A 170 7.38 -14.89 6.20
CA PRO A 170 8.13 -13.64 6.31
C PRO A 170 7.44 -12.51 5.54
N THR A 171 6.29 -12.06 6.04
CA THR A 171 5.49 -11.02 5.37
C THR A 171 5.79 -9.61 5.89
N GLU A 172 6.81 -9.44 6.72
CA GLU A 172 7.11 -8.17 7.38
C GLU A 172 7.45 -7.07 6.38
N ARG A 173 7.88 -7.42 5.16
CA ARG A 173 8.25 -6.47 4.10
C ARG A 173 7.09 -6.02 3.20
N TYR A 174 5.85 -6.38 3.53
CA TYR A 174 4.67 -6.14 2.71
C TYR A 174 3.59 -5.38 3.47
N SER A 175 2.61 -4.86 2.72
CA SER A 175 1.37 -4.32 3.31
C SER A 175 0.77 -5.32 4.29
N TYR A 176 0.27 -4.85 5.43
CA TYR A 176 -0.39 -5.69 6.43
C TYR A 176 -1.59 -6.46 5.87
N TRP A 177 -2.15 -6.01 4.73
CA TRP A 177 -3.24 -6.68 4.02
C TRP A 177 -2.79 -7.72 3.00
N PHE A 178 -1.50 -7.82 2.67
CA PHE A 178 -0.98 -8.71 1.62
C PHE A 178 -1.53 -10.14 1.78
N LEU A 179 -1.30 -10.75 2.95
CA LEU A 179 -1.90 -12.04 3.35
C LEU A 179 -2.80 -11.88 4.60
N GLY A 180 -3.37 -10.68 4.78
CA GLY A 180 -4.38 -10.42 5.79
C GLY A 180 -5.78 -10.70 5.23
N PHE A 181 -6.49 -11.68 5.79
CA PHE A 181 -7.82 -12.08 5.32
C PHE A 181 -8.89 -11.76 6.34
N THR A 182 -9.99 -11.17 5.86
CA THR A 182 -11.22 -11.10 6.67
C THR A 182 -11.91 -12.46 6.70
N ASP A 183 -11.97 -13.15 5.55
CA ASP A 183 -12.62 -14.45 5.43
C ASP A 183 -11.85 -15.38 4.48
N PRO A 184 -10.79 -16.07 4.94
CA PRO A 184 -10.01 -16.95 4.07
C PRO A 184 -10.82 -18.10 3.45
N VAL A 185 -11.99 -18.44 3.99
CA VAL A 185 -12.91 -19.42 3.39
C VAL A 185 -13.38 -18.94 2.02
N VAL A 186 -13.69 -17.66 1.89
CA VAL A 186 -14.10 -17.04 0.62
C VAL A 186 -12.88 -16.57 -0.15
N ASP A 187 -12.00 -15.82 0.50
CA ASP A 187 -10.88 -15.10 -0.13
C ASP A 187 -9.83 -16.06 -0.73
N VAL A 188 -9.63 -17.24 -0.13
CA VAL A 188 -8.69 -18.26 -0.60
C VAL A 188 -9.43 -19.49 -1.12
N GLY A 189 -10.43 -19.97 -0.37
CA GLY A 189 -11.09 -21.25 -0.64
C GLY A 189 -11.93 -21.28 -1.91
N CYS A 190 -12.47 -20.14 -2.34
CA CYS A 190 -13.26 -20.04 -3.57
C CYS A 190 -12.44 -19.57 -4.79
N ALA A 191 -11.24 -19.06 -4.58
CA ALA A 191 -10.43 -18.47 -5.65
C ALA A 191 -9.64 -19.53 -6.42
N ALA A 192 -9.59 -19.38 -7.75
CA ALA A 192 -8.61 -20.12 -8.55
C ALA A 192 -7.19 -19.70 -8.15
N ARG A 193 -6.22 -20.61 -8.26
CA ARG A 193 -4.83 -20.34 -7.85
C ARG A 193 -4.29 -19.10 -8.56
N GLU A 194 -4.45 -19.03 -9.87
CA GLU A 194 -3.89 -17.96 -10.70
C GLU A 194 -4.50 -16.59 -10.31
N GLU A 195 -5.81 -16.54 -10.13
CA GLU A 195 -6.54 -15.33 -9.70
C GLU A 195 -6.09 -14.87 -8.31
N PHE A 196 -6.01 -15.80 -7.35
CA PHE A 196 -5.56 -15.51 -6.00
C PHE A 196 -4.13 -14.95 -6.00
N VAL A 197 -3.22 -15.61 -6.71
CA VAL A 197 -1.81 -15.24 -6.75
C VAL A 197 -1.64 -13.88 -7.41
N GLU A 198 -2.34 -13.61 -8.51
CA GLU A 198 -2.30 -12.30 -9.16
C GLU A 198 -2.83 -11.19 -8.25
N GLN A 199 -3.99 -11.40 -7.62
CA GLN A 199 -4.58 -10.43 -6.70
C GLN A 199 -3.67 -10.13 -5.50
N ARG A 200 -3.06 -11.15 -4.91
CA ARG A 200 -2.18 -10.99 -3.75
C ARG A 200 -0.85 -10.35 -4.12
N THR A 201 -0.27 -10.75 -5.25
CA THR A 201 0.93 -10.11 -5.79
C THR A 201 0.68 -8.61 -6.03
N PHE A 202 -0.51 -8.27 -6.51
CA PHE A 202 -0.93 -6.88 -6.70
C PHE A 202 -1.03 -6.13 -5.37
N ALA A 203 -1.68 -6.71 -4.36
CA ALA A 203 -1.84 -6.11 -3.03
C ALA A 203 -0.55 -6.06 -2.18
N ALA A 204 0.53 -6.70 -2.62
CA ALA A 204 1.79 -6.76 -1.89
C ALA A 204 2.57 -5.44 -1.94
N LEU A 205 2.40 -4.66 -3.01
CA LEU A 205 3.15 -3.43 -3.23
C LEU A 205 2.43 -2.21 -2.60
N PRO A 206 3.18 -1.14 -2.26
CA PRO A 206 2.60 0.10 -1.72
C PRO A 206 1.50 0.68 -2.61
N GLU A 207 0.53 1.37 -1.99
CA GLU A 207 -0.70 1.92 -2.59
C GLU A 207 -0.50 2.57 -3.98
N HIS A 208 -1.51 2.42 -4.85
CA HIS A 208 -1.48 2.73 -6.30
C HIS A 208 -1.48 4.21 -6.65
N ASN A 209 -1.17 5.07 -5.69
CA ASN A 209 -1.27 6.51 -5.85
C ASN A 209 0.10 7.07 -6.22
N VAL A 210 0.15 7.86 -7.28
CA VAL A 210 1.39 8.48 -7.75
C VAL A 210 1.16 9.93 -8.16
N LEU A 211 2.08 10.79 -7.74
CA LEU A 211 2.26 12.12 -8.31
C LEU A 211 3.48 12.07 -9.22
N THR A 212 3.27 12.15 -10.54
CA THR A 212 4.31 11.97 -11.56
C THR A 212 5.25 13.17 -11.67
N LEU A 213 6.32 13.00 -12.45
CA LEU A 213 7.29 14.07 -12.70
C LEU A 213 6.67 15.27 -13.43
N ASP A 214 5.70 15.04 -14.33
CA ASP A 214 5.02 16.13 -15.03
C ASP A 214 3.81 16.68 -14.26
N GLY A 215 3.62 16.28 -13.00
CA GLY A 215 2.60 16.85 -12.11
C GLY A 215 1.20 16.26 -12.28
N TRP A 216 1.10 15.01 -12.73
CA TRP A 216 -0.14 14.26 -12.74
C TRP A 216 -0.34 13.50 -11.44
N TRP A 217 -1.51 13.68 -10.83
CA TRP A 217 -1.97 12.92 -9.69
C TRP A 217 -2.86 11.77 -10.15
N TYR A 218 -2.51 10.55 -9.78
CA TYR A 218 -3.35 9.36 -9.98
C TYR A 218 -3.69 8.75 -8.63
N GLU A 219 -4.98 8.45 -8.43
CA GLU A 219 -5.51 7.79 -7.22
C GLU A 219 -6.37 6.59 -7.61
N ASP A 220 -6.12 5.43 -6.98
CA ASP A 220 -6.96 4.22 -7.05
C ASP A 220 -7.38 3.78 -8.47
N GLY A 221 -6.49 3.95 -9.46
CA GLY A 221 -6.75 3.60 -10.86
C GLY A 221 -7.70 4.56 -11.60
N GLY A 222 -8.10 5.66 -10.96
CA GLY A 222 -8.89 6.73 -11.56
C GLY A 222 -8.13 7.52 -12.64
N PRO A 223 -8.83 8.41 -13.37
CA PRO A 223 -8.20 9.28 -14.36
C PRO A 223 -7.22 10.24 -13.67
N GLY A 224 -6.09 10.51 -14.33
CA GLY A 224 -5.10 11.45 -13.82
C GLY A 224 -5.62 12.89 -13.77
N ILE A 225 -5.23 13.63 -12.74
CA ILE A 225 -5.52 15.05 -12.55
C ILE A 225 -4.22 15.83 -12.65
N HIS A 226 -4.14 16.78 -13.58
CA HIS A 226 -2.92 17.56 -13.79
C HIS A 226 -2.91 18.83 -12.93
N GLY A 227 -1.88 19.00 -12.09
CA GLY A 227 -1.80 20.10 -11.11
C GLY A 227 -1.85 21.50 -11.75
N ALA A 228 -1.41 21.69 -12.99
CA ALA A 228 -1.48 22.99 -13.67
C ALA A 228 -2.87 23.36 -14.22
N CYS A 229 -3.88 22.48 -14.09
CA CYS A 229 -5.20 22.65 -14.71
C CYS A 229 -6.31 22.89 -13.68
N ASN A 230 -7.39 23.60 -14.07
CA ASN A 230 -8.47 23.93 -13.14
C ASN A 230 -9.46 22.78 -12.91
N SER A 231 -9.53 21.86 -13.87
CA SER A 231 -10.27 20.59 -13.78
C SER A 231 -9.68 19.59 -14.78
N PRO A 232 -9.90 18.28 -14.60
CA PRO A 232 -9.58 17.25 -15.58
C PRO A 232 -10.33 17.48 -16.90
N ALA A 233 -11.58 17.95 -16.85
CA ALA A 233 -12.40 18.19 -18.04
C ALA A 233 -11.87 19.30 -18.96
N GLU A 234 -11.11 20.25 -18.40
CA GLU A 234 -10.50 21.36 -19.13
C GLU A 234 -8.98 21.18 -19.35
N CYS A 235 -8.43 20.04 -18.96
CA CYS A 235 -7.00 19.77 -19.06
C CYS A 235 -6.59 19.60 -20.54
N PRO A 236 -5.69 20.46 -21.08
CA PRO A 236 -5.18 20.31 -22.44
C PRO A 236 -4.01 19.31 -22.53
N HIS A 237 -3.51 18.82 -21.40
CA HIS A 237 -2.37 17.93 -21.33
C HIS A 237 -2.82 16.47 -21.55
N GLU A 238 -1.95 15.69 -22.19
CA GLU A 238 -2.17 14.26 -22.38
C GLU A 238 -1.74 13.51 -21.11
N PRO A 239 -2.61 12.67 -20.50
CA PRO A 239 -2.25 11.88 -19.33
C PRO A 239 -1.03 11.01 -19.56
N GLU A 240 -0.05 11.06 -18.64
CA GLU A 240 1.13 10.18 -18.66
C GLU A 240 0.76 8.69 -18.55
N LEU A 241 -0.29 8.38 -17.81
CA LEU A 241 -0.80 7.02 -17.65
C LEU A 241 -2.22 6.93 -18.25
N PRO A 242 -2.53 5.84 -18.96
CA PRO A 242 -3.90 5.49 -19.33
C PRO A 242 -4.83 5.53 -18.10
N ALA A 243 -6.06 5.99 -18.32
CA ALA A 243 -7.14 5.75 -17.36
C ALA A 243 -7.30 4.23 -17.16
N ASP A 244 -7.67 3.81 -15.93
CA ASP A 244 -7.81 2.41 -15.53
C ASP A 244 -6.48 1.62 -15.45
N GLN A 245 -5.31 2.30 -15.51
CA GLN A 245 -4.04 1.65 -15.23
C GLN A 245 -3.89 1.41 -13.72
N GLU A 246 -4.37 0.25 -13.26
CA GLU A 246 -4.22 -0.23 -11.88
C GLU A 246 -2.73 -0.42 -11.47
N ARG A 247 -1.83 -0.47 -12.44
CA ARG A 247 -0.40 -0.83 -12.29
C ARG A 247 0.53 0.38 -12.43
N ILE A 248 0.67 1.17 -11.37
CA ILE A 248 1.70 2.21 -11.26
C ILE A 248 3.12 1.65 -11.07
N ASP A 249 3.23 0.38 -10.65
CA ASP A 249 4.50 -0.32 -10.43
C ASP A 249 5.36 -0.33 -11.71
N GLY A 250 4.73 -0.58 -12.86
CA GLY A 250 5.41 -0.54 -14.16
C GLY A 250 5.94 0.85 -14.52
N TYR A 251 5.20 1.91 -14.17
CA TYR A 251 5.64 3.29 -14.35
C TYR A 251 6.83 3.61 -13.43
N LEU A 252 6.69 3.35 -12.12
CA LEU A 252 7.73 3.62 -11.13
C LEU A 252 9.03 2.85 -11.43
N ALA A 253 8.92 1.58 -11.83
CA ALA A 253 10.07 0.76 -12.21
C ALA A 253 10.74 1.24 -13.51
N GLY A 254 9.98 1.90 -14.40
CA GLY A 254 10.46 2.45 -15.67
C GLY A 254 11.15 3.82 -15.56
N LEU A 255 11.07 4.49 -14.41
CA LEU A 255 11.68 5.80 -14.21
C LEU A 255 13.23 5.75 -14.25
N PRO A 256 13.89 6.87 -14.57
CA PRO A 256 15.34 6.99 -14.42
C PRO A 256 15.82 6.57 -13.03
N GLY A 257 17.02 5.97 -12.95
CA GLY A 257 17.57 5.44 -11.70
C GLY A 257 17.76 6.48 -10.59
N ASP A 258 18.03 7.71 -10.97
CA ASP A 258 18.24 8.85 -10.08
C ASP A 258 16.95 9.61 -9.73
N THR A 259 15.80 9.24 -10.32
CA THR A 259 14.50 9.82 -9.94
C THR A 259 14.23 9.52 -8.47
N LEU A 260 13.90 10.56 -7.70
CA LEU A 260 13.54 10.41 -6.30
C LEU A 260 12.09 9.98 -6.19
N LEU A 261 11.85 8.86 -5.52
CA LEU A 261 10.52 8.41 -5.14
C LEU A 261 10.35 8.65 -3.65
N ILE A 262 9.32 9.39 -3.25
CA ILE A 262 9.05 9.73 -1.86
C ILE A 262 7.67 9.25 -1.48
N HIS A 263 7.58 8.48 -0.41
CA HIS A 263 6.32 8.02 0.12
C HIS A 263 5.75 9.05 1.10
N VAL A 264 4.56 9.55 0.81
CA VAL A 264 3.91 10.64 1.52
C VAL A 264 2.55 10.18 2.02
N ARG A 265 2.22 10.54 3.26
CA ARG A 265 0.89 10.37 3.82
C ARG A 265 0.18 11.71 3.89
N CYS A 266 -0.99 11.76 3.25
CA CYS A 266 -1.88 12.90 3.26
C CYS A 266 -3.03 12.69 4.25
N HIS A 267 -3.38 13.75 4.95
CA HIS A 267 -4.64 13.89 5.66
C HIS A 267 -5.67 14.52 4.71
N VAL A 268 -6.90 14.02 4.80
CA VAL A 268 -8.05 14.37 3.98
C VAL A 268 -9.23 14.62 4.93
#